data_AF-A0A0Q9SNL6-F1
#
_entry.id   AF-A0A0Q9SNL6-F1
#
_cell.length_a   1.000
_cell.length_b   1.000
_cell.length_c   1.000
_cell.angle_alpha   90.00
_cell.angle_beta   90.00
_cell.angle_gamma   90.00
#
_symmetry.space_group_name_H-M   'P 1'
#
loop_
_entity.id
_entity.type
_entity.pdbx_description
1 polymer ?
#
loop_
_entity_poly.entity_id
_entity_poly.type
_entity_poly.pdbx_seq_one_letter_code
_entity_poly.pdbx_strand_id
1 'polypeptide(L)'
;MRATLVAVATGALMFTGSAAVAAAGPVTTVVHEHQGTETFVDLGPECGSTELFEITVTYNSVEKQTIFADGREHDTFTQTGTFEAVSLETGRTATGHFTVWGGFNVNGKSVNGTFTFNVNGAYDDGQRLSVHAVDHFSAIPTGAVFEWSKCHG
;
A
#
# COMPACT_ATOMS: atom_id res chain seq x y z
N MET A 1 14.30 5.60 12.75
CA MET A 1 13.44 4.61 13.42
C MET A 1 12.29 4.33 12.48
N ARG A 2 11.97 3.06 12.29
CA ARG A 2 11.26 2.50 11.12
C ARG A 2 9.76 2.75 11.23
N ALA A 3 9.23 3.64 10.39
CA ALA A 3 7.80 3.71 10.13
C ALA A 3 7.49 2.58 9.16
N THR A 4 7.03 1.47 9.71
CA THR A 4 6.59 0.31 8.95
C THR A 4 5.18 0.63 8.46
N LEU A 5 5.05 1.38 7.36
CA LEU A 5 3.81 1.47 6.59
C LEU A 5 3.54 0.08 5.98
N VAL A 6 3.07 -0.84 6.82
CA VAL A 6 2.65 -2.18 6.42
C VAL A 6 1.22 -2.34 6.89
N ALA A 7 0.31 -1.76 6.12
CA ALA A 7 -1.08 -2.19 6.05
C ALA A 7 -1.78 -1.57 4.82
N VAL A 8 -1.31 -1.89 3.61
CA VAL A 8 -2.22 -2.05 2.46
C VAL A 8 -1.88 -3.39 1.82
N ALA A 9 -2.28 -4.45 2.52
CA ALA A 9 -2.13 -5.82 2.11
C ALA A 9 -3.42 -6.59 2.36
N THR A 10 -4.49 -6.18 1.71
CA THR A 10 -5.73 -6.97 1.63
C THR A 10 -6.34 -6.78 0.25
N GLY A 11 -5.73 -7.39 -0.76
CA GLY A 11 -6.22 -7.23 -2.13
C GLY A 11 -5.95 -8.39 -3.09
N ALA A 12 -4.76 -9.00 -3.12
CA ALA A 12 -4.51 -10.03 -4.14
C ALA A 12 -3.35 -10.99 -3.89
N LEU A 13 -2.95 -11.28 -2.64
CA LEU A 13 -1.96 -12.36 -2.41
C LEU A 13 -2.60 -13.75 -2.44
N MET A 14 -3.35 -14.05 -3.51
CA MET A 14 -3.67 -15.43 -3.84
C MET A 14 -2.48 -16.01 -4.61
N PHE A 15 -1.54 -16.63 -3.88
CA PHE A 15 -0.57 -17.57 -4.47
C PHE A 15 -1.33 -18.79 -5.02
N THR A 16 -1.94 -18.64 -6.20
CA THR A 16 -2.43 -19.79 -6.95
C THR A 16 -1.25 -20.42 -7.67
N GLY A 17 -0.63 -21.41 -7.00
CA GLY A 17 0.36 -22.28 -7.63
C GLY A 17 -0.23 -22.87 -8.91
N SER A 18 0.28 -22.45 -10.06
CA SER A 18 -0.20 -22.91 -11.35
C SER A 18 0.71 -24.02 -11.87
N ALA A 19 0.14 -25.21 -12.07
CA ALA A 19 0.78 -26.32 -12.74
C ALA A 19 1.20 -25.91 -14.16
N ALA A 20 2.35 -26.42 -14.61
CA ALA A 20 2.95 -26.09 -15.90
C ALA A 20 1.95 -26.27 -17.06
N VAL A 21 1.65 -25.17 -17.75
CA VAL A 21 0.91 -25.16 -19.02
C VAL A 21 1.80 -24.54 -20.10
N ALA A 22 1.83 -25.17 -21.27
CA ALA A 22 2.66 -24.80 -22.41
C ALA A 22 2.52 -23.31 -22.80
N ALA A 23 3.63 -22.74 -23.30
CA ALA A 23 3.89 -21.32 -23.59
C ALA A 23 2.69 -20.49 -24.09
N ALA A 24 1.85 -20.04 -23.16
CA ALA A 24 1.00 -18.88 -23.33
C ALA A 24 1.86 -17.62 -23.13
N GLY A 25 1.59 -16.55 -23.89
CA GLY A 25 2.19 -15.24 -23.65
C GLY A 25 1.84 -14.70 -22.24
N PRO A 26 2.37 -13.53 -21.85
CA PRO A 26 2.06 -12.95 -20.55
C PRO A 26 0.54 -12.79 -20.37
N VAL A 27 0.02 -13.19 -19.21
CA VAL A 27 -1.39 -13.02 -18.84
C VAL A 27 -1.52 -11.73 -18.07
N THR A 28 -2.41 -10.84 -18.50
CA THR A 28 -2.69 -9.57 -17.81
C THR A 28 -4.11 -9.59 -17.26
N THR A 29 -4.25 -9.33 -15.97
CA THR A 29 -5.52 -9.19 -15.27
C THR A 29 -5.64 -7.76 -14.74
N VAL A 30 -6.84 -7.20 -14.82
CA VAL A 30 -7.18 -5.91 -14.20
C VAL A 30 -8.36 -6.13 -13.26
N VAL A 31 -8.20 -5.72 -12.00
CA VAL A 31 -9.23 -5.77 -10.97
C VAL A 31 -9.61 -4.34 -10.62
N HIS A 32 -10.91 -4.09 -10.55
CA HIS A 32 -11.47 -2.83 -10.10
C HIS A 32 -12.24 -3.07 -8.81
N GLU A 33 -11.91 -2.31 -7.77
CA GLU A 33 -12.72 -2.25 -6.57
C GLU A 33 -13.40 -0.89 -6.48
N HIS A 34 -14.68 -0.90 -6.15
CA HIS A 34 -15.46 0.32 -5.95
C HIS A 34 -16.07 0.31 -4.57
N GLN A 35 -15.86 1.41 -3.85
CA GLN A 35 -16.33 1.60 -2.48
C GLN A 35 -15.86 0.49 -1.53
N GLY A 36 -14.63 0.01 -1.74
CA GLY A 36 -13.94 -0.87 -0.80
C GLY A 36 -13.82 -0.18 0.55
N THR A 37 -13.94 -0.94 1.64
CA THR A 37 -13.83 -0.42 3.00
C THR A 37 -13.01 -1.37 3.84
N GLU A 38 -12.02 -0.82 4.52
CA GLU A 38 -11.11 -1.57 5.39
C GLU A 38 -10.89 -0.80 6.69
N THR A 39 -10.74 -1.54 7.79
CA THR A 39 -10.37 -0.99 9.09
C THR A 39 -9.16 -1.75 9.60
N PHE A 40 -8.14 -1.01 10.03
CA PHE A 40 -6.87 -1.56 10.51
C PHE A 40 -6.25 -0.65 11.56
N VAL A 41 -5.23 -1.15 12.26
CA VAL A 41 -4.45 -0.36 13.21
C VAL A 41 -3.06 -0.13 12.63
N ASP A 42 -2.64 1.13 12.53
CA ASP A 42 -1.30 1.52 12.08
C ASP A 42 -0.84 2.80 12.80
N LEU A 43 0.42 3.18 12.61
CA LEU A 43 0.96 4.45 13.06
C LEU A 43 0.22 5.63 12.41
N GLY A 44 0.17 6.75 13.13
CA GLY A 44 -0.45 7.97 12.67
C GLY A 44 0.12 8.44 11.32
N PRO A 45 -0.69 9.15 10.52
CA PRO A 45 -0.34 9.52 9.16
C PRO A 45 0.85 10.47 9.07
N GLU A 46 1.23 11.17 10.16
CA GLU A 46 2.37 12.09 10.16
C GLU A 46 3.72 11.38 10.00
N CYS A 47 4.65 12.07 9.33
CA CYS A 47 6.01 11.60 9.18
C CYS A 47 6.69 11.38 10.53
N GLY A 48 6.96 10.11 10.86
CA GLY A 48 7.62 9.73 12.11
C GLY A 48 6.70 9.66 13.32
N SER A 49 5.38 9.61 13.12
CA SER A 49 4.43 9.33 14.20
C SER A 49 4.79 8.02 14.92
N THR A 50 4.62 8.02 16.24
CA THR A 50 4.77 6.85 17.09
C THR A 50 3.45 6.41 17.73
N GLU A 51 2.40 7.20 17.51
CA GLU A 51 1.05 6.98 18.06
C GLU A 51 0.28 6.05 17.13
N LEU A 52 -0.44 5.10 17.69
CA LEU A 52 -1.28 4.17 16.93
C LEU A 52 -2.71 4.72 16.76
N PHE A 53 -3.25 4.53 15.56
CA PHE A 53 -4.60 4.89 15.19
C PHE A 53 -5.36 3.67 14.71
N GLU A 54 -6.64 3.57 15.06
CA GLU A 54 -7.59 2.76 14.30
C GLU A 54 -8.01 3.59 13.08
N ILE A 55 -7.70 3.10 11.89
CA ILE A 55 -7.89 3.77 10.62
C ILE A 55 -8.93 3.00 9.83
N THR A 56 -10.01 3.69 9.46
CA THR A 56 -10.99 3.19 8.49
C THR A 56 -10.84 3.94 7.19
N VAL A 57 -10.67 3.22 6.09
CA VAL A 57 -10.60 3.79 4.75
C VAL A 57 -11.82 3.40 3.91
N THR A 58 -12.23 4.28 3.02
CA THR A 58 -13.20 3.96 1.96
C THR A 58 -12.63 4.41 0.63
N TYR A 59 -12.53 3.51 -0.35
CA TYR A 59 -11.74 3.78 -1.54
C TYR A 59 -12.27 3.13 -2.81
N ASN A 60 -11.75 3.61 -3.94
CA ASN A 60 -11.78 2.90 -5.21
C ASN A 60 -10.34 2.51 -5.55
N SER A 61 -10.17 1.30 -6.10
CA SER A 61 -8.86 0.83 -6.55
C SER A 61 -8.90 0.30 -7.98
N VAL A 62 -7.76 0.39 -8.64
CA VAL A 62 -7.46 -0.33 -9.87
C VAL A 62 -6.13 -1.04 -9.67
N GLU A 63 -6.14 -2.35 -9.84
CA GLU A 63 -4.96 -3.20 -9.76
C GLU A 63 -4.77 -3.89 -11.10
N LYS A 64 -3.55 -3.85 -11.63
CA LYS A 64 -3.18 -4.53 -12.86
C LYS A 64 -1.98 -5.42 -12.58
N GLN A 65 -2.15 -6.71 -12.84
CA GLN A 65 -1.16 -7.75 -12.67
C GLN A 65 -0.83 -8.38 -14.01
N THR A 66 0.45 -8.55 -14.30
CA THR A 66 0.94 -9.26 -15.50
C THR A 66 1.86 -10.39 -15.09
N ILE A 67 1.44 -11.64 -15.31
CA ILE A 67 2.20 -12.85 -15.00
C ILE A 67 2.79 -13.44 -16.28
N PHE A 68 4.07 -13.74 -16.26
CA PHE A 68 4.80 -14.39 -17.35
C PHE A 68 4.91 -15.89 -17.09
N ALA A 69 5.01 -16.69 -18.16
CA ALA A 69 5.15 -18.15 -18.06
C ALA A 69 6.43 -18.62 -17.33
N ASP A 70 7.44 -17.75 -17.23
CA ASP A 70 8.69 -17.98 -16.49
C ASP A 70 8.60 -17.57 -15.00
N GLY A 71 7.42 -17.19 -14.52
CA GLY A 71 7.17 -16.79 -13.14
C GLY A 71 7.55 -15.34 -12.83
N ARG A 72 7.93 -14.53 -13.82
CA ARG A 72 8.03 -13.08 -13.63
C ARG A 72 6.65 -12.46 -13.45
N GLU A 73 6.60 -11.36 -12.73
CA GLU A 73 5.38 -10.62 -12.44
C GLU A 73 5.62 -9.11 -12.53
N HIS A 74 4.61 -8.38 -12.99
CA HIS A 74 4.58 -6.93 -12.96
C HIS A 74 3.21 -6.45 -12.51
N ASP A 75 3.21 -5.68 -11.44
CA ASP A 75 2.02 -5.22 -10.76
C ASP A 75 2.03 -3.71 -10.67
N THR A 76 0.86 -3.12 -10.90
CA THR A 76 0.62 -1.70 -10.65
C THR A 76 -0.71 -1.54 -9.96
N PHE A 77 -0.79 -0.59 -9.04
CA PHE A 77 -2.04 -0.28 -8.35
C PHE A 77 -2.21 1.22 -8.19
N THR A 78 -3.45 1.65 -8.10
CA THR A 78 -3.82 3.00 -7.67
C THR A 78 -5.06 2.89 -6.82
N GLN A 79 -5.05 3.54 -5.67
CA GLN A 79 -6.16 3.60 -4.74
C GLN A 79 -6.34 5.05 -4.29
N THR A 80 -7.57 5.54 -4.36
CA THR A 80 -7.94 6.87 -3.91
C THR A 80 -9.19 6.76 -3.06
N GLY A 81 -9.21 7.47 -1.94
CA GLY A 81 -10.28 7.32 -0.98
C GLY A 81 -10.32 8.39 0.09
N THR A 82 -11.17 8.15 1.08
CA THR A 82 -11.26 8.88 2.34
C THR A 82 -10.73 8.02 3.47
N PHE A 83 -10.29 8.67 4.55
CA PHE A 83 -9.97 8.00 5.80
C PHE A 83 -10.63 8.70 6.98
N GLU A 84 -10.90 7.91 8.01
CA GLU A 84 -11.16 8.32 9.38
C GLU A 84 -10.17 7.58 10.28
N ALA A 85 -9.41 8.32 11.07
CA ALA A 85 -8.41 7.79 11.97
C ALA A 85 -8.72 8.25 13.40
N VAL A 86 -8.72 7.32 14.34
CA VAL A 86 -8.95 7.59 15.77
C VAL A 86 -7.74 7.13 16.55
N SER A 87 -7.08 8.04 17.26
CA SER A 87 -5.96 7.69 18.12
C SER A 87 -6.41 6.73 19.22
N LEU A 88 -5.66 5.64 19.39
CA LEU A 88 -5.86 4.67 20.46
C LEU A 88 -5.34 5.18 21.81
N GLU A 89 -4.52 6.23 21.82
CA GLU A 89 -3.92 6.80 23.04
C GLU A 89 -4.71 8.00 23.57
N THR A 90 -5.12 8.90 22.68
CA THR A 90 -5.71 10.20 23.03
C THR A 90 -7.18 10.32 22.63
N GLY A 91 -7.68 9.44 21.76
CA GLY A 91 -9.02 9.56 21.16
C GLY A 91 -9.15 10.72 20.16
N ARG A 92 -8.04 11.42 19.85
CA ARG A 92 -8.00 12.47 18.82
C ARG A 92 -8.35 11.86 17.47
N THR A 93 -9.18 12.55 16.70
CA THR A 93 -9.63 12.08 15.40
C THR A 93 -9.00 12.87 14.26
N ALA A 94 -8.74 12.22 13.14
CA ALA A 94 -8.34 12.83 11.89
C ALA A 94 -9.19 12.29 10.73
N THR A 95 -9.57 13.17 9.81
CA THR A 95 -10.32 12.78 8.61
C THR A 95 -9.76 13.47 7.38
N GLY A 96 -9.91 12.83 6.22
CA GLY A 96 -9.45 13.42 4.97
C GLY A 96 -9.49 12.48 3.79
N HIS A 97 -8.64 12.77 2.82
CA HIS A 97 -8.47 12.02 1.59
C HIS A 97 -7.06 11.47 1.48
N PHE A 98 -6.93 10.33 0.80
CA PHE A 98 -5.65 9.76 0.46
C PHE A 98 -5.58 9.32 -0.99
N THR A 99 -4.36 9.20 -1.48
CA THR A 99 -4.06 8.51 -2.73
C THR A 99 -2.76 7.74 -2.57
N VAL A 100 -2.80 6.45 -2.86
CA VAL A 100 -1.62 5.61 -3.01
C VAL A 100 -1.55 5.09 -4.44
N TRP A 101 -0.37 5.12 -5.03
CA TRP A 101 -0.14 4.50 -6.33
C TRP A 101 1.28 3.97 -6.39
N GLY A 102 1.45 2.86 -7.10
CA GLY A 102 2.76 2.25 -7.20
C GLY A 102 2.71 0.97 -8.00
N GLY A 103 3.75 0.17 -7.80
CA GLY A 103 3.87 -1.12 -8.44
C GLY A 103 5.08 -1.89 -7.97
N PHE A 104 5.11 -3.16 -8.32
CA PHE A 104 6.24 -4.04 -8.02
C PHE A 104 6.55 -4.96 -9.20
N ASN A 105 7.77 -5.50 -9.17
CA ASN A 105 8.26 -6.45 -10.15
C ASN A 105 8.81 -7.66 -9.41
N VAL A 106 8.47 -8.84 -9.91
CA VAL A 106 9.02 -10.12 -9.46
C VAL A 106 9.82 -10.72 -10.60
N ASN A 107 11.05 -11.15 -10.32
CA ASN A 107 11.91 -11.75 -11.34
C ASN A 107 12.58 -13.07 -10.95
N GLY A 108 12.08 -13.73 -9.90
CA GLY A 108 12.64 -14.96 -9.34
C GLY A 108 13.95 -14.78 -8.56
N LYS A 109 14.56 -13.59 -8.60
CA LYS A 109 15.75 -13.23 -7.81
C LYS A 109 15.48 -12.12 -6.81
N SER A 110 14.47 -11.31 -7.06
CA SER A 110 14.03 -10.25 -6.17
C SER A 110 12.56 -9.93 -6.41
N VAL A 111 11.95 -9.33 -5.39
CA VAL A 111 10.73 -8.54 -5.50
C VAL A 111 11.08 -7.11 -5.17
N ASN A 112 10.79 -6.18 -6.08
CA ASN A 112 11.09 -4.76 -5.85
C ASN A 112 9.87 -3.91 -6.16
N GLY A 113 9.55 -2.99 -5.27
CA GLY A 113 8.40 -2.10 -5.41
C GLY A 113 8.72 -0.67 -5.04
N THR A 114 8.02 0.26 -5.69
CA THR A 114 8.00 1.67 -5.33
C THR A 114 6.55 2.13 -5.32
N PHE A 115 6.17 2.88 -4.28
CA PHE A 115 4.87 3.49 -4.22
C PHE A 115 4.96 4.89 -3.62
N THR A 116 4.00 5.72 -4.01
CA THR A 116 3.81 7.08 -3.51
C THR A 116 2.51 7.11 -2.74
N PHE A 117 2.53 7.75 -1.57
CA PHE A 117 1.39 7.94 -0.70
C PHE A 117 1.18 9.44 -0.44
N ASN A 118 -0.06 9.90 -0.56
CA ASN A 118 -0.43 11.28 -0.32
C ASN A 118 -1.65 11.33 0.59
N VAL A 119 -1.59 12.14 1.64
CA VAL A 119 -2.69 12.36 2.58
C VAL A 119 -2.96 13.84 2.71
N ASN A 120 -4.23 14.22 2.68
CA ASN A 120 -4.68 15.56 2.97
C ASN A 120 -5.91 15.48 3.88
N GLY A 121 -5.83 16.08 5.07
CA GLY A 121 -6.87 15.96 6.09
C GLY A 121 -6.74 17.01 7.20
N ALA A 122 -7.53 16.84 8.25
CA ALA A 122 -7.44 17.62 9.48
C ALA A 122 -7.70 16.74 10.69
N TYR A 123 -7.14 17.17 11.80
CA TYR A 123 -7.57 16.77 13.13
C TYR A 123 -8.84 17.52 13.55
N ASP A 124 -9.56 16.96 14.52
CA ASP A 124 -10.73 17.57 15.16
C ASP A 124 -10.49 18.98 15.75
N ASP A 125 -9.27 19.26 16.21
CA ASP A 125 -8.85 20.60 16.66
C ASP A 125 -8.58 21.60 15.51
N GLY A 126 -8.76 21.17 14.27
CA GLY A 126 -8.56 21.97 13.06
C GLY A 126 -7.12 22.02 12.55
N GLN A 127 -6.16 21.38 13.23
CA GLN A 127 -4.79 21.26 12.74
C GLN A 127 -4.79 20.51 11.41
N ARG A 128 -4.07 21.06 10.44
CA ARG A 128 -3.97 20.48 9.09
C ARG A 128 -3.02 19.29 9.09
N LEU A 129 -3.41 18.26 8.36
CA LEU A 129 -2.61 17.09 8.04
C LEU A 129 -2.36 17.09 6.54
N SER A 130 -1.09 17.14 6.15
CA SER A 130 -0.65 17.03 4.76
C SER A 130 0.60 16.17 4.76
N VAL A 131 0.59 15.06 4.03
CA VAL A 131 1.71 14.12 4.00
C VAL A 131 1.95 13.63 2.58
N HIS A 132 3.21 13.61 2.19
CA HIS A 132 3.71 13.08 0.94
C HIS A 132 4.85 12.12 1.24
N ALA A 133 4.65 10.84 0.93
CA ALA A 133 5.63 9.80 1.15
C ALA A 133 5.94 9.04 -0.15
N VAL A 134 7.20 8.61 -0.26
CA VAL A 134 7.66 7.64 -1.25
C VAL A 134 8.39 6.54 -0.52
N ASP A 135 7.93 5.33 -0.75
CA ASP A 135 8.51 4.12 -0.18
C ASP A 135 9.05 3.24 -1.30
N HIS A 136 10.15 2.55 -0.98
CA HIS A 136 10.74 1.57 -1.85
C HIS A 136 11.23 0.38 -1.04
N PHE A 137 10.99 -0.80 -1.57
CA PHE A 137 11.54 -2.03 -1.01
C PHE A 137 12.16 -2.92 -2.08
N SER A 138 13.12 -3.73 -1.66
CA SER A 138 13.68 -4.84 -2.41
C SER A 138 13.85 -6.04 -1.49
N ALA A 139 13.16 -7.13 -1.78
CA ALA A 139 13.25 -8.39 -1.07
C ALA A 139 13.99 -9.42 -1.94
N ILE A 140 14.86 -10.21 -1.32
CA ILE A 140 15.60 -11.31 -1.99
C ILE A 140 15.20 -12.68 -1.40
N PRO A 141 15.41 -13.80 -2.12
CA PRO A 141 14.99 -15.15 -1.71
C PRO A 141 15.50 -15.61 -0.33
N THR A 142 16.56 -15.01 0.19
CA THR A 142 17.08 -15.30 1.55
C THR A 142 16.18 -14.72 2.65
N GLY A 143 15.15 -13.96 2.30
CA GLY A 143 14.25 -13.28 3.22
C GLY A 143 14.74 -11.88 3.65
N ALA A 144 15.90 -11.44 3.20
CA ALA A 144 16.36 -10.09 3.48
C ALA A 144 15.51 -9.06 2.70
N VAL A 145 15.05 -8.03 3.40
CA VAL A 145 14.32 -6.89 2.86
C VAL A 145 15.13 -5.62 3.08
N PHE A 146 15.35 -4.88 1.99
CA PHE A 146 15.98 -3.57 1.99
C PHE A 146 14.92 -2.54 1.69
N GLU A 147 14.70 -1.63 2.62
CA GLU A 147 13.65 -0.62 2.54
C GLU A 147 14.24 0.79 2.71
N TRP A 148 13.64 1.75 2.03
CA TRP A 148 13.82 3.16 2.35
C TRP A 148 12.52 3.92 2.14
N SER A 149 12.37 4.98 2.93
CA SER A 149 11.18 5.84 2.94
C SER A 149 11.62 7.29 2.95
N LYS A 150 10.94 8.13 2.18
CA LYS A 150 11.02 9.58 2.26
C LYS A 150 9.64 10.12 2.54
N CYS A 151 9.50 10.93 3.58
CA CYS A 151 8.23 11.50 4.01
C CYS A 151 8.40 13.00 4.26
N HIS A 152 7.43 13.79 3.80
CA HIS A 152 7.34 15.24 3.99
C HIS A 152 5.91 15.62 4.38
N GLY A 153 5.76 16.62 5.25
CA GLY A 153 4.47 17.19 5.64
C GLY A 153 4.57 18.67 5.95
#